data_AF-A0A8E2I2U3-F1
#
_entry.id   AF-A0A8E2I2U3-F1
#
_cell.length_a   1.000
_cell.length_b   1.000
_cell.length_c   1.000
_cell.angle_alpha   90.00
_cell.angle_beta   90.00
_cell.angle_gamma   90.00
#
_symmetry.space_group_name_H-M   'P 1'
#
loop_
_entity.id
_entity.type
_entity.pdbx_description
1 polymer ?
#
loop_
_entity_poly.entity_id
_entity_poly.type
_entity_poly.pdbx_seq_one_letter_code
_entity_poly.pdbx_strand_id
1 'polypeptide(L)'
;MKMFLTQTNGLFSRIYEQEQFSIEDCARLLAQAAVGEGNIYIKGFNEMESVTIEALNGAEPFLNAQLLTDINAVTDADRVLLITRFSNDKEAIDLAEKLVASHIPFAAISGKLKSETNDLQNLADVHIHTSLLKPMLPTETGDRVCFPSSMTALFIYHCIKLAFDDIMEEY
;
A
#
# COMPACT_ATOMS: atom_id res chain seq x y z
N MET A 1 -1.76 -15.77 -21.73
CA MET A 1 -0.44 -15.17 -21.45
C MET A 1 -0.22 -13.81 -22.07
N LYS A 2 -0.17 -13.64 -23.42
CA LYS A 2 0.03 -12.31 -24.05
C LYS A 2 -0.99 -11.26 -23.58
N MET A 3 -2.27 -11.65 -23.51
CA MET A 3 -3.34 -10.77 -23.02
C MET A 3 -3.13 -10.35 -21.56
N PHE A 4 -2.69 -11.27 -20.69
CA PHE A 4 -2.37 -10.96 -19.30
C PHE A 4 -1.25 -9.92 -19.21
N LEU A 5 -0.15 -10.14 -19.93
CA LEU A 5 0.97 -9.18 -19.98
C LEU A 5 0.52 -7.79 -20.43
N THR A 6 -0.25 -7.70 -21.52
CA THR A 6 -0.76 -6.41 -22.01
C THR A 6 -1.65 -5.70 -20.98
N GLN A 7 -2.56 -6.43 -20.34
CA GLN A 7 -3.46 -5.84 -19.34
C GLN A 7 -2.72 -5.42 -18.07
N THR A 8 -1.78 -6.23 -17.59
CA THR A 8 -0.96 -5.91 -16.40
C THR A 8 -0.08 -4.70 -16.65
N ASN A 9 0.59 -4.61 -17.80
CA ASN A 9 1.38 -3.44 -18.15
C ASN A 9 0.50 -2.19 -18.23
N GLY A 10 -0.67 -2.28 -18.87
CA GLY A 10 -1.61 -1.16 -18.93
C GLY A 10 -2.13 -0.72 -17.55
N LEU A 11 -2.29 -1.66 -16.60
CA LEU A 11 -2.64 -1.35 -15.21
C LEU A 11 -1.49 -0.60 -14.51
N PHE A 12 -0.26 -1.09 -14.61
CA PHE A 12 0.90 -0.46 -13.97
C PHE A 12 1.19 0.94 -14.53
N SER A 13 1.13 1.13 -15.85
CA SER A 13 1.27 2.45 -16.46
C SER A 13 0.21 3.42 -15.95
N ARG A 14 -1.05 2.98 -15.86
CA ARG A 14 -2.13 3.82 -15.32
C ARG A 14 -1.88 4.21 -13.87
N ILE A 15 -1.51 3.25 -13.02
CA ILE A 15 -1.21 3.50 -11.61
C ILE A 15 -0.10 4.54 -11.50
N TYR A 16 1.01 4.35 -12.23
CA TYR A 16 2.11 5.30 -12.21
C TYR A 16 1.68 6.70 -12.64
N GLU A 17 0.97 6.83 -13.76
CA GLU A 17 0.51 8.13 -14.29
C GLU A 17 -0.46 8.85 -13.33
N GLN A 18 -1.34 8.10 -12.66
CA GLN A 18 -2.40 8.67 -11.82
C GLN A 18 -1.96 8.89 -10.37
N GLU A 19 -1.07 8.06 -9.86
CA GLU A 19 -0.73 7.99 -8.43
C GLU A 19 0.72 8.38 -8.14
N GLN A 20 1.53 8.81 -9.11
CA GLN A 20 2.94 9.21 -8.90
C GLN A 20 3.12 10.19 -7.72
N PHE A 21 2.26 11.21 -7.61
CA PHE A 21 2.34 12.18 -6.51
C PHE A 21 2.01 11.53 -5.16
N SER A 22 0.99 10.68 -5.10
CA SER A 22 0.63 9.95 -3.90
C SER A 22 1.70 8.91 -3.50
N ILE A 23 2.41 8.34 -4.48
CA ILE A 23 3.56 7.47 -4.25
C ILE A 23 4.72 8.27 -3.62
N GLU A 24 5.06 9.44 -4.18
CA GLU A 24 6.09 10.33 -3.62
C GLU A 24 5.71 10.86 -2.23
N ASP A 25 4.45 11.26 -2.03
CA ASP A 25 3.93 11.71 -0.73
C ASP A 25 3.97 10.57 0.30
N CYS A 26 3.67 9.34 -0.10
CA CYS A 26 3.80 8.17 0.76
C CYS A 26 5.26 7.93 1.14
N ALA A 27 6.19 7.93 0.17
CA ALA A 27 7.61 7.80 0.44
C ALA A 27 8.10 8.86 1.42
N ARG A 28 7.71 10.12 1.22
CA ARG A 28 8.05 11.24 2.12
C ARG A 28 7.45 11.06 3.51
N LEU A 29 6.20 10.60 3.62
CA LEU A 29 5.57 10.31 4.91
C LEU A 29 6.37 9.24 5.66
N LEU A 30 6.74 8.15 5.00
CA LEU A 30 7.50 7.06 5.59
C LEU A 30 8.93 7.48 5.98
N ALA A 31 9.60 8.29 5.15
CA ALA A 31 10.94 8.81 5.42
C ALA A 31 11.02 9.62 6.72
N GLN A 32 9.92 10.27 7.14
CA GLN A 32 9.89 11.01 8.41
C GLN A 32 10.16 10.12 9.62
N ALA A 33 9.70 8.86 9.61
CA ALA A 33 10.05 7.90 10.68
C ALA A 33 11.54 7.58 10.64
N ALA A 34 12.08 7.24 9.47
CA ALA A 34 13.48 6.82 9.34
C ALA A 34 14.48 7.92 9.76
N VAL A 35 14.22 9.17 9.39
CA VAL A 35 15.05 10.32 9.79
C VAL A 35 14.91 10.62 11.30
N GLY A 36 13.75 10.36 11.89
CA GLY A 36 13.44 10.64 13.30
C GLY A 36 13.70 9.48 14.27
N GLU A 37 14.45 8.45 13.87
CA GLU A 37 14.68 7.20 14.64
C GLU A 37 13.42 6.35 14.92
N GLY A 38 12.33 6.60 14.20
CA GLY A 38 11.12 5.78 14.22
C GLY A 38 11.18 4.56 13.31
N ASN A 39 10.22 3.66 13.50
CA ASN A 39 10.01 2.46 12.70
C ASN A 39 8.94 2.69 11.63
N ILE A 40 9.03 1.88 10.58
CA ILE A 40 8.04 1.83 9.51
C ILE A 40 7.29 0.51 9.60
N TYR A 41 6.07 0.54 10.11
CA TYR A 41 5.25 -0.66 10.27
C TYR A 41 4.50 -0.97 8.97
N ILE A 42 4.75 -2.13 8.37
CA ILE A 42 4.12 -2.51 7.09
C ILE A 42 3.16 -3.69 7.34
N LYS A 43 1.86 -3.45 7.16
CA LYS A 43 0.81 -4.45 7.40
C LYS A 43 -0.08 -4.66 6.19
N GLY A 44 0.17 -5.76 5.49
CA GLY A 44 -0.75 -6.34 4.54
C GLY A 44 -1.84 -7.19 5.22
N PHE A 45 -3.04 -7.16 4.65
CA PHE A 45 -4.18 -8.00 5.05
C PHE A 45 -4.43 -9.08 3.98
N ASN A 46 -4.73 -10.30 4.43
CA ASN A 46 -4.97 -11.44 3.55
C ASN A 46 -3.82 -11.64 2.54
N GLU A 47 -4.09 -11.72 1.24
CA GLU A 47 -3.05 -11.93 0.23
C GLU A 47 -2.05 -10.78 0.12
N MET A 48 -2.36 -9.61 0.69
CA MET A 48 -1.47 -8.46 0.69
C MET A 48 -0.32 -8.61 1.69
N GLU A 49 -0.35 -9.62 2.56
CA GLU A 49 0.81 -10.01 3.39
C GLU A 49 2.06 -10.29 2.55
N SER A 50 1.90 -10.57 1.24
CA SER A 50 3.03 -10.64 0.30
C SER A 50 3.90 -9.39 0.32
N VAL A 51 3.31 -8.19 0.45
CA VAL A 51 4.05 -6.92 0.49
C VAL A 51 4.81 -6.80 1.81
N THR A 52 4.18 -7.18 2.93
CA THR A 52 4.85 -7.22 4.24
C THR A 52 6.05 -8.17 4.23
N ILE A 53 5.89 -9.37 3.66
CA ILE A 53 6.98 -10.34 3.59
C ILE A 53 8.12 -9.82 2.70
N GLU A 54 7.81 -9.23 1.54
CA GLU A 54 8.80 -8.63 0.65
C GLU A 54 9.55 -7.48 1.35
N ALA A 55 8.83 -6.61 2.06
CA ALA A 55 9.45 -5.48 2.73
C ALA A 55 10.38 -5.88 3.88
N LEU A 56 10.08 -6.99 4.57
CA LEU A 56 10.89 -7.45 5.72
C LEU A 56 12.00 -8.42 5.32
N ASN A 57 11.77 -9.26 4.30
CA ASN A 57 12.62 -10.41 3.99
C ASN A 57 13.02 -10.51 2.52
N GLY A 58 12.60 -9.55 1.69
CA GLY A 58 12.95 -9.49 0.27
C GLY A 58 14.46 -9.35 0.06
N ALA A 59 14.87 -9.41 -1.20
CA ALA A 59 16.29 -9.25 -1.55
C ALA A 59 16.83 -7.86 -1.16
N GLU A 60 15.94 -6.87 -1.13
CA GLU A 60 16.21 -5.50 -0.69
C GLU A 60 15.15 -5.11 0.35
N PRO A 61 15.35 -5.47 1.63
CA PRO A 61 14.41 -5.11 2.68
C PRO A 61 14.25 -3.60 2.80
N PHE A 62 13.06 -3.16 3.18
CA PHE A 62 12.74 -1.75 3.38
C PHE A 62 13.39 -1.26 4.68
N LEU A 63 14.07 -0.12 4.62
CA LEU A 63 14.81 0.43 5.76
C LEU A 63 13.87 0.70 6.94
N ASN A 64 14.27 0.29 8.15
CA ASN A 64 13.50 0.41 9.40
C ASN A 64 12.11 -0.26 9.36
N ALA A 65 11.88 -1.18 8.41
CA ALA A 65 10.60 -1.88 8.36
C ALA A 65 10.42 -2.87 9.51
N GLN A 66 9.23 -2.85 10.10
CA GLN A 66 8.83 -3.75 11.17
C GLN A 66 7.46 -4.37 10.90
N LEU A 67 7.25 -5.59 11.40
CA LEU A 67 5.93 -6.21 11.39
C LEU A 67 5.06 -5.56 12.47
N LEU A 68 3.87 -5.11 12.10
CA LEU A 68 2.87 -4.65 13.07
C LEU A 68 2.19 -5.85 13.73
N THR A 69 2.65 -6.20 14.93
CA THR A 69 2.07 -7.29 15.74
C THR A 69 1.17 -6.77 16.86
N ASP A 70 1.52 -5.61 17.42
CA ASP A 70 0.76 -4.94 18.48
C ASP A 70 0.73 -3.42 18.22
N ILE A 71 -0.47 -2.86 18.11
CA ILE A 71 -0.69 -1.43 17.90
C ILE A 71 -0.20 -0.59 19.09
N ASN A 72 -0.18 -1.15 20.30
CA ASN A 72 0.26 -0.42 21.49
C ASN A 72 1.77 -0.18 21.53
N ALA A 73 2.54 -0.87 20.68
CA ALA A 73 3.97 -0.65 20.53
C ALA A 73 4.29 0.50 19.55
N VAL A 74 3.30 0.99 18.80
CA VAL A 74 3.48 2.06 17.82
C VAL A 74 3.34 3.42 18.51
N THR A 75 4.27 4.31 18.22
CA THR A 75 4.40 5.66 18.77
C THR A 75 4.20 6.72 17.70
N ASP A 76 4.20 7.99 18.09
CA ASP A 76 4.09 9.15 17.20
C ASP A 76 5.34 9.36 16.30
N ALA A 77 6.48 8.80 16.69
CA ALA A 77 7.69 8.75 15.87
C ALA A 77 7.58 7.76 14.71
N ASP A 78 6.68 6.78 14.79
CA ASP A 78 6.55 5.72 13.80
C ASP A 78 5.62 6.11 12.64
N ARG A 79 5.70 5.37 11.54
CA ARG A 79 4.78 5.48 10.40
C ARG A 79 4.25 4.12 10.02
N VAL A 80 3.01 4.07 9.54
CA VAL A 80 2.35 2.81 9.19
C VAL A 80 1.96 2.81 7.71
N LEU A 81 2.19 1.69 7.04
CA LEU A 81 1.69 1.40 5.70
C LEU A 81 0.72 0.23 5.76
N LEU A 82 -0.55 0.50 5.50
CA LEU A 82 -1.60 -0.52 5.43
C LEU A 82 -1.83 -0.93 3.98
N ILE A 83 -1.93 -2.23 3.70
CA ILE A 83 -2.19 -2.74 2.35
C ILE A 83 -3.38 -3.69 2.38
N THR A 84 -4.43 -3.36 1.63
CA THR A 84 -5.64 -4.19 1.51
C THR A 84 -6.07 -4.30 0.06
N ARG A 85 -6.93 -5.28 -0.23
CA ARG A 85 -7.50 -5.42 -1.57
C ARG A 85 -8.37 -4.22 -1.94
N PHE A 86 -9.25 -3.81 -1.03
CA PHE A 86 -10.20 -2.73 -1.23
C PHE A 86 -10.25 -1.79 -0.02
N SER A 87 -10.63 -0.54 -0.26
CA SER A 87 -10.66 0.50 0.78
C SER A 87 -11.64 0.24 1.92
N ASN A 88 -12.56 -0.72 1.75
CA ASN A 88 -13.58 -1.10 2.73
C ASN A 88 -13.24 -2.36 3.54
N ASP A 89 -11.98 -2.77 3.60
CA ASP A 89 -11.55 -3.88 4.45
C ASP A 89 -11.77 -3.54 5.92
N LYS A 90 -12.63 -4.31 6.59
CA LYS A 90 -13.09 -3.99 7.95
C LYS A 90 -11.97 -4.04 8.99
N GLU A 91 -11.11 -5.07 8.93
CA GLU A 91 -10.04 -5.22 9.91
C GLU A 91 -9.00 -4.11 9.77
N ALA A 92 -8.74 -3.68 8.53
CA ALA A 92 -7.87 -2.54 8.27
C ALA A 92 -8.49 -1.22 8.69
N ILE A 93 -9.81 -1.02 8.50
CA ILE A 93 -10.51 0.16 9.00
C ILE A 93 -10.46 0.22 10.53
N ASP A 94 -10.74 -0.89 11.22
CA ASP A 94 -10.69 -0.96 12.68
C ASP A 94 -9.28 -0.64 13.22
N LEU A 95 -8.23 -0.97 12.46
CA LEU A 95 -6.85 -0.58 12.78
C LEU A 95 -6.57 0.90 12.46
N ALA A 96 -7.02 1.38 11.29
CA ALA A 96 -6.86 2.76 10.86
C ALA A 96 -7.51 3.75 11.84
N GLU A 97 -8.70 3.44 12.36
CA GLU A 97 -9.37 4.25 13.39
C GLU A 97 -8.54 4.37 14.67
N LYS A 98 -7.83 3.31 15.06
CA LYS A 98 -6.92 3.34 16.23
C LYS A 98 -5.70 4.21 15.95
N LEU A 99 -5.12 4.13 14.75
CA LEU A 99 -4.00 5.00 14.35
C LEU A 99 -4.42 6.47 14.40
N VAL A 100 -5.59 6.80 13.83
CA VAL A 100 -6.17 8.15 13.89
C VAL A 100 -6.39 8.61 15.33
N ALA A 101 -6.98 7.77 16.18
CA ALA A 101 -7.23 8.09 17.59
C ALA A 101 -5.94 8.31 18.39
N SER A 102 -4.85 7.64 18.01
CA SER A 102 -3.52 7.79 18.62
C SER A 102 -2.65 8.85 17.93
N HIS A 103 -3.17 9.57 16.94
CA HIS A 103 -2.44 10.55 16.15
C HIS A 103 -1.18 10.00 15.46
N ILE A 104 -1.21 8.73 15.04
CA ILE A 104 -0.11 8.08 14.33
C ILE A 104 -0.35 8.21 12.82
N PRO A 105 0.51 8.92 12.08
CA PRO A 105 0.34 9.09 10.66
C PRO A 105 0.52 7.78 9.89
N PHE A 106 -0.31 7.56 8.89
CA PHE A 106 -0.26 6.34 8.08
C PHE A 106 -0.68 6.55 6.62
N ALA A 107 -0.14 5.69 5.77
CA ALA A 107 -0.54 5.57 4.38
C ALA A 107 -1.30 4.26 4.14
N ALA A 108 -2.12 4.22 3.08
CA ALA A 108 -2.86 3.04 2.69
C ALA A 108 -2.80 2.78 1.17
N ILE A 109 -2.57 1.52 0.78
CA ILE A 109 -2.67 1.06 -0.61
C ILE A 109 -3.93 0.18 -0.72
N SER A 110 -4.88 0.57 -1.55
CA SER A 110 -6.05 -0.28 -1.84
C SER A 110 -6.86 0.12 -3.07
N GLY A 111 -7.72 -0.79 -3.54
CA GLY A 111 -8.73 -0.48 -4.55
C GLY A 111 -9.82 0.42 -3.94
N LYS A 112 -9.88 1.68 -4.35
CA LYS A 112 -10.89 2.66 -3.96
C LYS A 112 -12.26 2.24 -4.48
N LEU A 113 -13.16 1.92 -3.56
CA LEU A 113 -14.56 1.67 -3.86
C LEU A 113 -15.38 2.95 -3.65
N LYS A 114 -16.53 3.05 -4.32
CA LYS A 114 -17.51 4.08 -3.97
C LYS A 114 -18.18 3.67 -2.66
N SER A 115 -17.65 4.14 -1.54
CA SER A 115 -18.27 4.00 -0.22
C SER A 115 -18.91 5.33 0.18
N GLU A 116 -20.07 5.29 0.85
CA GLU A 116 -20.76 6.52 1.29
C GLU A 116 -20.24 7.04 2.63
N THR A 117 -19.65 6.23 3.51
CA THR A 117 -18.97 6.69 4.73
C THR A 117 -18.02 5.64 5.30
N ASN A 118 -16.85 6.10 5.75
CA ASN A 118 -15.78 5.37 6.46
C ASN A 118 -15.05 4.30 5.62
N ASP A 119 -13.98 4.73 4.95
CA ASP A 119 -13.07 3.83 4.23
C ASP A 119 -11.62 4.33 4.37
N LEU A 120 -10.66 3.47 4.03
CA LEU A 120 -9.23 3.79 4.17
C LEU A 120 -8.80 5.03 3.40
N GLN A 121 -9.51 5.38 2.33
CA GLN A 121 -9.21 6.54 1.51
C GLN A 121 -9.47 7.87 2.25
N ASN A 122 -10.43 7.88 3.18
CA ASN A 122 -10.74 9.07 3.98
C ASN A 122 -10.01 9.10 5.33
N LEU A 123 -9.50 7.95 5.79
CA LEU A 123 -8.79 7.84 7.08
C LEU A 123 -7.28 8.05 6.94
N ALA A 124 -6.66 7.61 5.84
CA ALA A 124 -5.22 7.68 5.65
C ALA A 124 -4.75 9.11 5.33
N ASP A 125 -3.56 9.47 5.81
CA ASP A 125 -2.89 10.71 5.43
C ASP A 125 -2.52 10.72 3.94
N VAL A 126 -2.16 9.54 3.42
CA VAL A 126 -1.91 9.29 2.00
C VAL A 126 -2.59 7.99 1.58
N HIS A 127 -3.45 8.05 0.55
CA HIS A 127 -4.06 6.86 -0.04
C HIS A 127 -3.59 6.70 -1.49
N ILE A 128 -3.18 5.47 -1.86
CA ILE A 128 -2.77 5.12 -3.22
C ILE A 128 -3.77 4.13 -3.81
N HIS A 129 -4.37 4.51 -4.92
CA HIS A 129 -5.37 3.69 -5.60
C HIS A 129 -4.76 2.63 -6.51
N THR A 130 -5.03 1.36 -6.23
CA THR A 130 -4.52 0.25 -7.06
C THR A 130 -5.12 0.17 -8.47
N SER A 131 -6.20 0.90 -8.78
CA SER A 131 -6.95 0.80 -10.04
C SER A 131 -7.52 -0.60 -10.40
N LEU A 132 -7.25 -1.63 -9.59
CA LEU A 132 -7.68 -3.01 -9.80
C LEU A 132 -8.97 -3.29 -9.01
N LEU A 133 -10.11 -3.08 -9.66
CA LEU A 133 -11.44 -3.25 -9.05
C LEU A 133 -12.19 -4.51 -9.49
N LYS A 134 -11.72 -5.16 -10.55
CA LYS A 134 -12.35 -6.35 -11.13
C LYS A 134 -11.31 -7.22 -11.84
N PRO A 135 -11.59 -8.52 -12.03
CA PRO A 135 -10.66 -9.39 -12.75
C PRO A 135 -10.42 -8.88 -14.18
N MET A 136 -9.21 -9.13 -14.68
CA MET A 136 -8.68 -8.40 -15.85
C MET A 136 -9.07 -9.06 -17.17
N LEU A 137 -9.19 -10.39 -17.21
CA LEU A 137 -9.29 -11.16 -18.44
C LEU A 137 -10.73 -11.63 -18.68
N PRO A 138 -11.31 -11.42 -19.88
CA PRO A 138 -12.59 -12.02 -20.23
C PRO A 138 -12.45 -13.53 -20.42
N THR A 139 -13.51 -14.26 -20.14
CA THR A 139 -13.70 -15.69 -20.42
C THR A 139 -14.67 -15.88 -21.59
N GLU A 140 -14.75 -17.11 -22.11
CA GLU A 140 -15.69 -17.46 -23.19
C GLU A 140 -17.17 -17.35 -22.75
N THR A 141 -17.46 -17.48 -21.46
CA THR A 141 -18.82 -17.33 -20.90
C THR A 141 -19.23 -15.88 -20.66
N GLY A 142 -18.32 -14.91 -20.90
CA GLY A 142 -18.54 -13.49 -20.61
C GLY A 142 -18.13 -13.06 -19.20
N ASP A 143 -17.78 -14.00 -18.33
CA ASP A 143 -17.21 -13.70 -17.01
C ASP A 143 -15.80 -13.13 -17.11
N ARG A 144 -15.27 -12.60 -16.00
CA ARG A 144 -13.88 -12.14 -15.90
C ARG A 144 -13.09 -12.95 -14.88
N VAL A 145 -11.84 -13.26 -15.21
CA VAL A 145 -10.89 -14.01 -14.36
C VAL A 145 -9.56 -13.28 -14.25
N CYS A 146 -8.71 -13.77 -13.34
CA CYS A 146 -7.39 -13.23 -12.99
C CYS A 146 -7.45 -11.86 -12.29
N PHE A 147 -7.18 -11.86 -10.98
CA PHE A 147 -7.17 -10.68 -10.13
C PHE A 147 -5.80 -10.59 -9.43
N PRO A 148 -4.77 -9.99 -10.06
CA PRO A 148 -3.40 -10.01 -9.56
C PRO A 148 -3.17 -8.92 -8.49
N SER A 149 -3.89 -8.99 -7.37
CA SER A 149 -3.90 -7.96 -6.33
C SER A 149 -2.53 -7.77 -5.68
N SER A 150 -1.92 -8.84 -5.18
CA SER A 150 -0.58 -8.84 -4.58
C SER A 150 0.48 -8.31 -5.55
N MET A 151 0.44 -8.70 -6.83
CA MET A 151 1.39 -8.18 -7.83
C MET A 151 1.24 -6.68 -8.04
N THR A 152 0.00 -6.18 -8.03
CA THR A 152 -0.29 -4.76 -8.19
C THR A 152 0.19 -3.96 -6.98
N ALA A 153 -0.02 -4.47 -5.77
CA ALA A 153 0.48 -3.85 -4.55
C ALA A 153 2.01 -3.90 -4.46
N LEU A 154 2.66 -4.98 -4.90
CA LEU A 154 4.12 -5.08 -4.99
C LEU A 154 4.72 -4.08 -5.97
N PHE A 155 4.07 -3.86 -7.12
CA PHE A 155 4.48 -2.80 -8.05
C PHE A 155 4.49 -1.43 -7.37
N ILE A 156 3.39 -1.07 -6.70
CA ILE A 156 3.28 0.21 -5.96
C ILE A 156 4.33 0.29 -4.85
N TYR A 157 4.50 -0.78 -4.08
CA TYR A 157 5.51 -0.89 -3.04
C TYR A 157 6.92 -0.59 -3.56
N HIS A 158 7.31 -1.17 -4.71
CA HIS A 158 8.63 -0.88 -5.28
C HIS A 158 8.76 0.57 -5.74
N CYS A 159 7.70 1.18 -6.28
CA CYS A 159 7.72 2.60 -6.60
C CYS A 159 7.91 3.47 -5.34
N ILE A 160 7.24 3.13 -4.24
CA ILE A 160 7.42 3.81 -2.94
C ILE A 160 8.85 3.61 -2.42
N LYS A 161 9.36 2.38 -2.45
CA LYS A 161 10.72 2.07 -1.98
C LYS A 161 11.77 2.86 -2.75
N LEU A 162 11.68 2.92 -4.08
CA LEU A 162 12.62 3.69 -4.90
C LEU A 162 12.57 5.18 -4.55
N ALA A 163 11.38 5.77 -4.47
CA ALA A 163 11.23 7.17 -4.08
C ALA A 163 11.70 7.44 -2.64
N PHE A 164 11.50 6.48 -1.74
CA PHE A 164 11.96 6.56 -0.36
C PHE A 164 13.49 6.50 -0.30
N ASP A 165 14.11 5.57 -1.01
CA ASP A 165 15.57 5.41 -1.03
C ASP A 165 16.22 6.68 -1.60
N ASP A 166 15.68 7.24 -2.69
CA ASP A 166 16.13 8.52 -3.25
C ASP A 166 16.07 9.66 -2.20
N ILE A 167 14.99 9.74 -1.42
CA ILE A 167 14.86 10.72 -0.33
C ILE A 167 15.91 10.48 0.76
N MET A 168 16.16 9.22 1.14
CA MET A 168 17.11 8.88 2.19
C MET A 168 18.56 9.11 1.78
N GLU A 169 18.90 9.05 0.49
CA GLU A 169 20.23 9.40 -0.02
C GLU A 169 20.56 10.90 0.08
N GLU A 170 19.53 11.76 0.20
CA GLU A 170 19.70 13.21 0.37
C GLU A 170 20.01 13.64 1.83
N TYR A 171 19.93 12.71 2.80
CA TYR A 171 20.16 12.95 4.24
C TYR A 171 21.48 12.35 4.73
#